data_AF-Q0DAZ6-F1
#
_entry.id   AF-Q0DAZ6-F1
#
_cell.length_a   1.000
_cell.length_b   1.000
_cell.length_c   1.000
_cell.angle_alpha   90.00
_cell.angle_beta   90.00
_cell.angle_gamma   90.00
#
_symmetry.space_group_name_H-M   'P 1'
#
loop_
_entity.id
_entity.type
_entity.pdbx_description
1 polymer ?
#
loop_
_entity_poly.entity_id
_entity_poly.type
_entity_poly.pdbx_seq_one_letter_code
_entity_poly.pdbx_strand_id
1 'polypeptide(L)'
;MNEAEDEKAQVTIKFKKNIKWTIHYESTGLNFEVHYALQEQPHILLAQIAQRTARSVFVKACKNIDRCEVNKPKKIDNNTINTPITLQTAGVNFEVFHKLVDYLDINEVRSNDIHAMLNTYGVEAARATIIGEVKGVFGAYGIHVDMRHLNLIADFMTFDGGYRPMSRLGMGQFSTSPFGKMTFETATKFIVEAASHGESDTLDGPSASVCLGKPVKVGTGSFGLLQNFSLEQPVAM
;
A
#
# COMPACT_ATOMS: atom_id res chain seq x y z
N MET A 1 -90.70 -29.34 -0.98
CA MET A 1 -91.23 -28.46 0.07
C MET A 1 -90.00 -27.85 0.75
N ASN A 2 -89.36 -26.91 0.05
CA ASN A 2 -89.55 -25.47 0.19
C ASN A 2 -89.12 -25.02 1.59
N GLU A 3 -87.94 -24.42 1.67
CA GLU A 3 -87.79 -23.04 2.15
C GLU A 3 -86.46 -22.48 1.63
N ALA A 4 -86.60 -21.34 0.94
CA ALA A 4 -85.57 -20.48 0.42
C ALA A 4 -85.40 -19.28 1.38
N GLU A 5 -84.50 -18.36 1.00
CA GLU A 5 -84.24 -17.03 1.58
C GLU A 5 -83.20 -17.05 2.75
N ASP A 6 -82.20 -16.18 2.83
CA ASP A 6 -81.94 -14.94 2.10
C ASP A 6 -80.47 -14.46 2.24
N GLU A 7 -80.08 -13.56 1.35
CA GLU A 7 -78.78 -12.90 1.22
C GLU A 7 -78.25 -12.18 2.47
N LYS A 8 -76.90 -12.12 2.61
CA LYS A 8 -76.18 -10.85 2.85
C LYS A 8 -74.68 -10.98 2.53
N ALA A 9 -74.27 -10.21 1.53
CA ALA A 9 -72.89 -9.97 1.12
C ALA A 9 -72.06 -9.33 2.25
N GLN A 10 -70.75 -9.60 2.28
CA GLN A 10 -69.68 -8.58 2.41
C GLN A 10 -68.25 -9.14 2.27
N VAL A 11 -67.57 -8.66 1.22
CA VAL A 11 -66.20 -8.10 1.23
C VAL A 11 -64.97 -9.05 1.24
N THR A 12 -64.39 -9.11 0.04
CA THR A 12 -62.98 -9.29 -0.34
C THR A 12 -61.94 -8.81 0.68
N ILE A 13 -60.98 -9.67 1.07
CA ILE A 13 -59.59 -9.24 1.31
C ILE A 13 -58.61 -10.24 0.70
N LYS A 14 -57.94 -9.78 -0.35
CA LYS A 14 -56.73 -10.38 -0.94
C LYS A 14 -55.61 -10.38 0.10
N PHE A 15 -55.32 -11.50 0.75
CA PHE A 15 -54.04 -11.67 1.42
C PHE A 15 -53.07 -12.41 0.51
N LYS A 16 -52.16 -11.61 -0.08
CA LYS A 16 -50.85 -12.03 -0.58
C LYS A 16 -50.32 -13.18 0.31
N LYS A 17 -50.14 -14.37 -0.26
CA LYS A 17 -49.30 -15.40 0.36
C LYS A 17 -47.88 -14.82 0.43
N ASN A 18 -47.56 -14.23 1.58
CA ASN A 18 -46.19 -14.09 2.03
C ASN A 18 -45.64 -15.51 2.16
N ILE A 19 -44.99 -16.01 1.10
CA ILE A 19 -44.19 -17.22 1.15
C ILE A 19 -43.09 -16.93 2.17
N LYS A 20 -43.32 -17.40 3.39
CA LYS A 20 -42.37 -17.32 4.50
C LYS A 20 -41.26 -18.31 4.13
N TRP A 21 -40.08 -17.81 3.80
CA TRP A 21 -38.92 -18.65 3.55
C TRP A 21 -38.60 -19.36 4.87
N THR A 22 -39.00 -20.62 5.01
CA THR A 22 -38.64 -21.40 6.19
C THR A 22 -37.25 -21.96 5.97
N ILE A 23 -36.26 -21.20 6.45
CA ILE A 23 -34.86 -21.66 6.53
C ILE A 23 -34.73 -22.41 7.85
N HIS A 24 -34.58 -23.72 7.77
CA HIS A 24 -34.20 -24.54 8.94
C HIS A 24 -32.71 -24.82 8.84
N TYR A 25 -31.96 -24.53 9.90
CA TYR A 25 -30.56 -24.91 10.01
C TYR A 25 -30.38 -25.82 11.22
N GLU A 26 -29.59 -26.87 11.05
CA GLU A 26 -29.20 -27.79 12.11
C GLU A 26 -27.68 -27.94 12.09
N SER A 27 -27.06 -27.98 13.27
CA SER A 27 -25.62 -28.19 13.39
C SER A 27 -25.36 -29.34 14.36
N THR A 28 -24.74 -30.40 13.85
CA THR A 28 -24.30 -31.56 14.63
C THR A 28 -22.79 -31.71 14.48
N GLY A 29 -22.04 -31.21 15.46
CA GLY A 29 -20.58 -31.23 15.44
C GLY A 29 -19.99 -30.36 14.32
N LEU A 30 -19.32 -31.00 13.35
CA LEU A 30 -18.76 -30.34 12.17
C LEU A 30 -19.69 -30.35 10.95
N ASN A 31 -20.89 -30.96 11.09
CA ASN A 31 -21.89 -30.96 10.04
C ASN A 31 -22.86 -29.79 10.26
N PHE A 32 -23.10 -29.03 9.20
CA PHE A 32 -24.06 -27.93 9.17
C PHE A 32 -25.00 -28.15 7.99
N GLU A 33 -26.27 -28.36 8.28
CA GLU A 33 -27.31 -28.60 7.29
C GLU A 33 -28.26 -27.39 7.24
N VAL A 34 -28.57 -26.92 6.04
CA VAL A 34 -29.55 -25.86 5.81
C VAL A 34 -30.61 -26.36 4.85
N HIS A 35 -31.83 -26.49 5.34
CA HIS A 35 -32.99 -26.88 4.56
C HIS A 35 -33.72 -25.64 4.06
N TYR A 36 -33.84 -25.53 2.74
CA TYR A 36 -34.65 -24.53 2.07
C TYR A 36 -35.93 -25.18 1.52
N ALA A 37 -37.09 -24.77 2.02
CA ALA A 37 -38.37 -25.15 1.43
C ALA A 37 -38.73 -24.17 0.29
N LEU A 38 -38.44 -24.56 -0.95
CA LEU A 38 -38.81 -23.79 -2.15
C LEU A 38 -40.12 -24.35 -2.73
N GLN A 39 -41.24 -23.65 -2.53
CA GLN A 39 -42.52 -23.98 -3.17
C GLN A 39 -42.74 -23.12 -4.43
N GLU A 40 -43.12 -23.76 -5.53
CA GLU A 40 -43.51 -23.13 -6.82
C GLU A 40 -42.45 -22.21 -7.47
N GLN A 41 -41.15 -22.51 -7.30
CA GLN A 41 -40.06 -21.80 -7.96
C GLN A 41 -39.49 -22.60 -9.15
N PRO A 42 -38.95 -21.94 -10.19
CA PRO A 42 -38.27 -22.64 -11.29
C PRO A 42 -37.08 -23.46 -10.77
N HIS A 43 -36.64 -24.47 -11.52
CA HIS A 43 -35.47 -25.28 -11.16
C HIS A 43 -34.23 -24.39 -11.01
N ILE A 44 -33.83 -24.12 -9.76
CA ILE A 44 -32.64 -23.35 -9.40
C ILE A 44 -31.51 -24.34 -9.11
N LEU A 45 -30.32 -24.10 -9.66
CA LEU A 45 -29.10 -24.86 -9.37
C LEU A 45 -28.55 -24.50 -7.98
N LEU A 46 -29.22 -24.99 -6.94
CA LEU A 46 -28.87 -24.71 -5.54
C LEU A 46 -27.42 -25.10 -5.22
N ALA A 47 -26.90 -26.16 -5.85
CA ALA A 47 -25.51 -26.59 -5.66
C ALA A 47 -24.49 -25.50 -6.04
N GLN A 48 -24.67 -24.79 -7.16
CA GLN A 48 -23.75 -23.72 -7.56
C GLN A 48 -23.85 -22.50 -6.63
N ILE A 49 -25.06 -22.17 -6.19
CA ILE A 49 -25.28 -21.10 -5.22
C ILE A 49 -24.62 -21.47 -3.89
N ALA A 50 -24.88 -22.67 -3.37
CA ALA A 50 -24.29 -23.16 -2.14
C ALA A 50 -22.75 -23.19 -2.21
N GLN A 51 -22.17 -23.66 -3.31
CA GLN A 51 -20.71 -23.62 -3.52
C GLN A 51 -20.16 -22.20 -3.53
N ARG A 52 -20.86 -21.26 -4.19
CA ARG A 52 -20.44 -19.85 -4.23
C ARG A 52 -20.55 -19.22 -2.84
N THR A 53 -21.64 -19.47 -2.12
CA THR A 53 -21.86 -18.97 -0.76
C THR A 53 -20.83 -19.57 0.21
N ALA A 54 -20.57 -20.88 0.12
CA ALA A 54 -19.57 -21.55 0.95
C ALA A 54 -18.16 -20.99 0.75
N ARG A 55 -17.80 -20.57 -0.46
CA ARG A 55 -16.52 -19.88 -0.73
C ARG A 55 -16.46 -18.46 -0.17
N SER A 56 -17.59 -17.79 -0.01
CA SER A 56 -17.66 -16.42 0.52
C SER A 56 -17.78 -16.34 2.05
N VAL A 57 -18.26 -17.40 2.69
CA VAL A 57 -18.49 -17.42 4.14
C VAL A 57 -17.21 -17.82 4.85
N PHE A 58 -16.69 -16.93 5.70
CA PHE A 58 -15.58 -17.22 6.58
C PHE A 58 -16.11 -17.70 7.95
N VAL A 59 -15.59 -18.82 8.47
CA VAL A 59 -15.93 -19.31 9.82
C VAL A 59 -15.36 -18.38 10.89
N LYS A 60 -14.10 -17.98 10.73
CA LYS A 60 -13.41 -16.97 11.55
C LYS A 60 -12.38 -16.28 10.68
N ALA A 61 -12.40 -14.96 10.64
CA ALA A 61 -11.46 -14.15 9.87
C ALA A 61 -10.99 -12.96 10.69
N CYS A 62 -9.74 -12.57 10.46
CA CYS A 62 -9.21 -11.28 10.89
C CYS A 62 -9.28 -10.31 9.71
N LYS A 63 -9.67 -9.06 9.96
CA LYS A 63 -9.75 -8.05 8.89
C LYS A 63 -8.36 -7.83 8.27
N ASN A 64 -8.28 -7.82 6.94
CA ASN A 64 -7.07 -7.59 6.14
C ASN A 64 -5.92 -8.62 6.37
N ILE A 65 -6.21 -9.82 6.86
CA ILE A 65 -5.24 -10.91 6.97
C ILE A 65 -5.88 -12.18 6.40
N ASP A 66 -5.29 -12.70 5.33
CA ASP A 66 -5.82 -13.88 4.62
C ASP A 66 -5.24 -15.19 5.18
N ARG A 67 -3.94 -15.21 5.45
CA ARG A 67 -3.22 -16.40 5.91
C ARG A 67 -2.11 -16.02 6.88
N CYS A 68 -1.84 -16.90 7.84
CA CYS A 68 -0.69 -16.80 8.74
C CYS A 68 0.07 -18.13 8.73
N GLU A 69 1.39 -18.07 8.58
CA GLU A 69 2.29 -19.22 8.52
C GLU A 69 3.38 -19.10 9.58
N VAL A 70 3.74 -20.24 10.18
CA VAL A 70 4.82 -20.31 11.17
C VAL A 70 6.12 -20.64 10.44
N ASN A 71 7.04 -19.69 10.37
CA ASN A 71 8.39 -19.91 9.89
C ASN A 71 9.25 -20.42 11.04
N LYS A 72 9.59 -21.71 10.98
CA LYS A 72 10.51 -22.34 11.92
C LYS A 72 11.95 -22.04 11.50
N PRO A 73 12.85 -21.77 12.45
CA PRO A 73 14.25 -21.50 12.14
C PRO A 73 14.89 -22.69 11.43
N LYS A 74 15.65 -22.41 10.36
CA LYS A 74 16.51 -23.42 9.74
C LYS A 74 17.68 -23.67 10.68
N LYS A 75 17.84 -24.90 11.16
CA LYS A 75 19.07 -25.32 11.85
C LYS A 75 20.20 -25.28 10.80
N ILE A 76 21.04 -24.26 10.88
CA ILE A 76 22.30 -24.21 10.15
C ILE A 76 23.38 -24.67 11.12
N ASP A 77 24.24 -25.57 10.65
CA ASP A 77 25.24 -26.33 11.41
C ASP A 77 26.03 -25.50 12.44
N ASN A 78 26.15 -26.08 13.64
CA ASN A 78 27.12 -25.86 14.74
C ASN A 78 27.50 -24.45 15.20
N ASN A 79 26.94 -23.37 14.65
CA ASN A 79 27.03 -22.04 15.23
C ASN A 79 25.62 -21.50 15.43
N THR A 80 25.14 -21.59 16.66
CA THR A 80 23.76 -21.34 17.07
C THR A 80 23.38 -19.87 16.87
N ILE A 81 23.09 -19.47 15.63
CA ILE A 81 22.23 -18.32 15.38
C ILE A 81 20.81 -18.82 15.64
N ASN A 82 20.38 -18.71 16.90
CA ASN A 82 18.99 -18.93 17.32
C ASN A 82 18.12 -17.87 16.62
N THR A 83 17.76 -18.14 15.37
CA THR A 83 16.71 -17.37 14.70
C THR A 83 15.41 -17.64 15.46
N PRO A 84 14.72 -16.60 15.96
CA PRO A 84 13.47 -16.80 16.67
C PRO A 84 12.42 -17.39 15.72
N ILE A 85 11.44 -18.10 16.28
CA ILE A 85 10.27 -18.54 15.52
C ILE A 85 9.52 -17.28 15.09
N THR A 86 9.28 -17.13 13.79
CA THR A 86 8.56 -15.96 13.25
C THR A 86 7.22 -16.39 12.68
N LEU A 87 6.24 -15.49 12.78
CA LEU A 87 4.97 -15.62 12.07
C LEU A 87 5.02 -14.73 10.83
N GLN A 88 4.62 -15.29 9.70
CA GLN A 88 4.49 -14.58 8.44
C GLN A 88 3.01 -14.48 8.06
N THR A 89 2.50 -13.27 7.90
CA THR A 89 1.11 -13.03 7.52
C THR A 89 1.00 -12.54 6.09
N ALA A 90 0.02 -13.07 5.35
CA ALA A 90 -0.43 -12.53 4.08
C ALA A 90 -1.49 -11.47 4.38
N GLY A 91 -1.07 -10.21 4.41
CA GLY A 91 -1.89 -9.07 4.79
C GLY A 91 -1.35 -8.33 6.01
N VAL A 92 -1.81 -7.10 6.20
CA VAL A 92 -1.30 -6.17 7.21
C VAL A 92 -2.46 -5.60 8.02
N ASN A 93 -2.41 -5.81 9.34
CA ASN A 93 -3.31 -5.18 10.29
C ASN A 93 -2.65 -5.06 11.67
N PHE A 94 -2.00 -3.93 11.93
CA PHE A 94 -1.27 -3.70 13.17
C PHE A 94 -2.19 -3.66 14.40
N GLU A 95 -3.42 -3.14 14.29
CA GLU A 95 -4.37 -3.10 15.42
C GLU A 95 -4.70 -4.50 15.96
N VAL A 96 -4.78 -5.50 15.06
CA VAL A 96 -5.02 -6.90 15.46
C VAL A 96 -3.78 -7.45 16.17
N PHE A 97 -2.59 -7.17 15.65
CA PHE A 97 -1.35 -7.63 16.27
C PHE A 97 -1.11 -6.98 17.64
N HIS A 98 -1.46 -5.71 17.81
CA HIS A 98 -1.34 -5.00 19.10
C HIS A 98 -2.22 -5.61 20.19
N LYS A 99 -3.37 -6.20 19.83
CA LYS A 99 -4.25 -6.93 20.78
C LYS A 99 -3.69 -8.28 21.22
N LEU A 100 -2.69 -8.79 20.52
CA LEU A 100 -2.07 -10.09 20.79
C LEU A 100 -0.74 -9.96 21.55
N VAL A 101 -0.59 -8.89 22.36
CA VAL A 101 0.63 -8.60 23.14
C VAL A 101 1.10 -9.76 24.01
N ASP A 102 0.16 -10.57 24.52
CA ASP A 102 0.47 -11.72 25.39
C ASP A 102 1.18 -12.85 24.63
N TYR A 103 1.06 -12.88 23.29
CA TYR A 103 1.57 -13.94 22.43
C TYR A 103 2.64 -13.47 21.45
N LEU A 104 2.70 -12.18 21.14
CA LEU A 104 3.58 -11.58 20.14
C LEU A 104 4.39 -10.45 20.74
N ASP A 105 5.69 -10.42 20.46
CA ASP A 105 6.51 -9.25 20.74
C ASP A 105 6.19 -8.14 19.72
N ILE A 106 5.42 -7.16 20.17
CA ILE A 106 4.94 -6.05 19.32
C ILE A 106 6.11 -5.17 18.84
N ASN A 107 7.21 -5.09 19.60
CA ASN A 107 8.32 -4.19 19.29
C ASN A 107 9.16 -4.67 18.09
N GLU A 108 9.07 -5.96 17.76
CA GLU A 108 9.78 -6.58 16.62
C GLU A 108 8.86 -6.84 15.42
N VAL A 109 7.62 -6.31 15.43
CA VAL A 109 6.70 -6.45 14.29
C VAL A 109 7.23 -5.65 13.11
N ARG A 110 7.39 -6.35 11.98
CA ARG A 110 7.85 -5.77 10.70
C ARG A 110 6.81 -6.00 9.62
N SER A 111 6.75 -5.10 8.65
CA SER A 111 5.91 -5.21 7.47
C SER A 111 6.66 -4.74 6.25
N ASN A 112 6.36 -5.35 5.11
CA ASN A 112 6.82 -4.90 3.80
C ASN A 112 5.95 -3.77 3.22
N ASP A 113 4.82 -3.44 3.85
CA ASP A 113 3.99 -2.29 3.47
C ASP A 113 4.51 -1.02 4.14
N ILE A 114 5.31 -0.26 3.38
CA ILE A 114 5.93 0.99 3.81
C ILE A 114 4.88 2.05 4.20
N HIS A 115 3.74 2.09 3.49
CA HIS A 115 2.68 3.06 3.77
C HIS A 115 1.93 2.71 5.06
N ALA A 116 1.68 1.43 5.32
CA ALA A 116 1.11 0.99 6.58
C ALA A 116 2.06 1.26 7.76
N MET A 117 3.37 1.05 7.58
CA MET A 117 4.40 1.39 8.57
C MET A 117 4.42 2.90 8.86
N LEU A 118 4.38 3.73 7.81
CA LEU A 118 4.34 5.20 7.94
C LEU A 118 3.15 5.65 8.79
N ASN A 119 1.95 5.13 8.51
CA ASN A 119 0.73 5.54 9.20
C ASN A 119 0.66 5.05 10.65
N THR A 120 1.34 3.96 10.98
CA THR A 120 1.24 3.32 12.31
C THR A 120 2.39 3.74 13.23
N TYR A 121 3.62 3.75 12.71
CA TYR A 121 4.84 3.97 13.49
C TYR A 121 5.59 5.25 13.12
N GLY A 122 5.17 5.95 12.07
CA GLY A 122 5.77 7.22 11.65
C GLY A 122 6.86 7.08 10.59
N VAL A 123 7.43 8.24 10.22
CA VAL A 123 8.31 8.36 9.04
C VAL A 123 9.65 7.64 9.20
N GLU A 124 10.27 7.65 10.37
CA GLU A 124 11.55 6.95 10.58
C GLU A 124 11.40 5.43 10.52
N ALA A 125 10.25 4.91 10.97
CA ALA A 125 9.94 3.50 10.82
C ALA A 125 9.77 3.15 9.33
N ALA A 126 9.04 3.97 8.57
CA ALA A 126 8.90 3.80 7.12
C ALA A 126 10.26 3.88 6.40
N ARG A 127 11.13 4.81 6.77
CA ARG A 127 12.49 4.96 6.25
C ARG A 127 13.33 3.71 6.47
N ALA A 128 13.31 3.17 7.70
CA ALA A 128 13.99 1.93 8.04
C ALA A 128 13.43 0.74 7.26
N THR A 129 12.11 0.68 7.07
CA THR A 129 11.45 -0.35 6.25
C THR A 129 11.90 -0.28 4.80
N ILE A 130 11.97 0.90 4.17
CA ILE A 130 12.46 1.06 2.79
C ILE A 130 13.86 0.44 2.65
N ILE A 131 14.76 0.76 3.57
CA ILE A 131 16.13 0.24 3.53
C ILE A 131 16.14 -1.29 3.68
N GLY A 132 15.36 -1.83 4.63
CA GLY A 132 15.25 -3.26 4.87
C GLY A 132 14.72 -4.03 3.66
N GLU A 133 13.65 -3.53 3.04
CA GLU A 133 13.00 -4.17 1.89
C GLU A 133 13.89 -4.13 0.65
N VAL A 134 14.48 -2.97 0.33
CA VAL A 134 15.38 -2.85 -0.84
C VAL A 134 16.63 -3.73 -0.64
N LYS A 135 17.19 -3.76 0.57
CA LYS A 135 18.30 -4.66 0.90
C LYS A 135 17.90 -6.13 0.76
N GLY A 136 16.68 -6.50 1.17
CA GLY A 136 16.14 -7.85 1.01
C GLY A 136 16.06 -8.29 -0.46
N VAL A 137 15.65 -7.39 -1.35
CA VAL A 137 15.59 -7.65 -2.81
C VAL A 137 16.97 -7.96 -3.36
N PHE A 138 17.97 -7.10 -3.12
CA PHE A 138 19.33 -7.34 -3.64
C PHE A 138 20.01 -8.54 -2.97
N GLY A 139 19.75 -8.77 -1.68
CA GLY A 139 20.29 -9.90 -0.92
C GLY A 139 19.89 -11.25 -1.50
N ALA A 140 18.68 -11.38 -2.05
CA ALA A 140 18.23 -12.60 -2.71
C ALA A 140 19.07 -13.00 -3.94
N TYR A 141 19.73 -12.03 -4.58
CA TYR A 141 20.59 -12.23 -5.76
C TYR A 141 22.09 -12.21 -5.42
N GLY A 142 22.45 -12.09 -4.14
CA GLY A 142 23.86 -11.96 -3.73
C GLY A 142 24.51 -10.64 -4.17
N ILE A 143 23.71 -9.62 -4.50
CA ILE A 143 24.21 -8.30 -4.91
C ILE A 143 24.48 -7.48 -3.65
N HIS A 144 25.73 -7.06 -3.47
CA HIS A 144 26.11 -6.19 -2.37
C HIS A 144 25.96 -4.72 -2.75
N VAL A 145 25.02 -4.04 -2.09
CA VAL A 145 24.82 -2.59 -2.20
C VAL A 145 25.26 -1.94 -0.89
N ASP A 146 26.08 -0.89 -0.98
CA ASP A 146 26.53 -0.16 0.19
C ASP A 146 25.35 0.57 0.88
N MET A 147 25.33 0.52 2.22
CA MET A 147 24.27 1.11 3.03
C MET A 147 24.15 2.63 2.83
N ARG A 148 25.24 3.32 2.47
CA ARG A 148 25.24 4.77 2.20
C ARG A 148 24.32 5.13 1.03
N HIS A 149 24.26 4.28 -0.01
CA HIS A 149 23.36 4.49 -1.13
C HIS A 149 21.89 4.27 -0.75
N LEU A 150 21.63 3.21 0.03
CA LEU A 150 20.27 2.90 0.48
C LEU A 150 19.73 3.98 1.43
N ASN A 151 20.57 4.49 2.34
CA ASN A 151 20.22 5.60 3.22
C ASN A 151 19.84 6.85 2.41
N LEU A 152 20.67 7.25 1.44
CA LEU A 152 20.39 8.43 0.62
C LEU A 152 19.06 8.33 -0.12
N ILE A 153 18.74 7.15 -0.67
CA ILE A 153 17.47 6.91 -1.36
C ILE A 153 16.30 6.98 -0.36
N ALA A 154 16.41 6.32 0.79
CA ALA A 154 15.36 6.31 1.79
C ALA A 154 15.10 7.71 2.36
N ASP A 155 16.15 8.47 2.64
CA ASP A 155 16.06 9.86 3.12
C ASP A 155 15.38 10.73 2.06
N PHE A 156 15.73 10.59 0.79
CA PHE A 156 15.07 11.32 -0.29
C PHE A 156 13.57 10.99 -0.41
N MET A 157 13.21 9.71 -0.26
CA MET A 157 11.82 9.26 -0.31
C MET A 157 11.00 9.68 0.91
N THR A 158 11.64 10.02 2.03
CA THR A 158 10.97 10.35 3.31
C THR A 158 11.15 11.78 3.78
N PHE A 159 11.87 12.61 3.00
CA PHE A 159 12.26 13.98 3.35
C PHE A 159 11.11 14.89 3.78
N ASP A 160 9.92 14.75 3.17
CA ASP A 160 8.74 15.60 3.46
C ASP A 160 7.88 15.04 4.62
N GLY A 161 8.38 14.06 5.37
CA GLY A 161 7.59 13.36 6.40
C GLY A 161 6.62 12.30 5.85
N GLY A 162 6.45 12.25 4.53
CA GLY A 162 5.60 11.27 3.83
C GLY A 162 6.37 10.14 3.15
N TYR A 163 5.71 9.46 2.21
CA TYR A 163 6.30 8.46 1.33
C TYR A 163 6.25 8.94 -0.12
N ARG A 164 7.34 9.59 -0.57
CA ARG A 164 7.48 10.14 -1.92
C ARG A 164 7.93 9.06 -2.90
N PRO A 165 7.15 8.77 -3.96
CA PRO A 165 7.58 7.87 -5.02
C PRO A 165 8.58 8.56 -5.96
N MET A 166 9.56 7.82 -6.48
CA MET A 166 10.43 8.28 -7.57
C MET A 166 9.79 8.01 -8.94
N SER A 167 8.62 8.60 -9.17
CA SER A 167 7.84 8.46 -10.41
C SER A 167 7.43 9.81 -10.97
N ARG A 168 6.74 9.87 -12.13
CA ARG A 168 6.24 11.14 -12.69
C ARG A 168 5.35 11.91 -11.70
N LEU A 169 4.58 11.19 -10.89
CA LEU A 169 3.73 11.80 -9.86
C LEU A 169 4.60 12.48 -8.80
N GLY A 170 5.63 11.79 -8.32
CA GLY A 170 6.55 12.35 -7.34
C GLY A 170 7.49 13.42 -7.91
N MET A 171 7.77 13.42 -9.21
CA MET A 171 8.50 14.52 -9.85
C MET A 171 7.60 15.75 -9.99
N GLY A 172 6.35 15.57 -10.44
CA GLY A 172 5.41 16.66 -10.63
C GLY A 172 5.03 17.38 -9.33
N GLN A 173 4.84 16.63 -8.23
CA GLN A 173 4.42 17.19 -6.95
C GLN A 173 5.56 17.84 -6.16
N PHE A 174 6.75 17.23 -6.14
CA PHE A 174 7.80 17.61 -5.20
C PHE A 174 9.01 18.31 -5.84
N SER A 175 9.11 18.36 -7.18
CA SER A 175 10.17 19.13 -7.84
C SER A 175 9.81 20.60 -7.87
N THR A 176 10.78 21.48 -7.60
CA THR A 176 10.60 22.94 -7.63
C THR A 176 10.98 23.57 -8.97
N SER A 177 11.74 22.88 -9.82
CA SER A 177 12.23 23.40 -11.10
C SER A 177 11.27 23.05 -12.24
N PRO A 178 10.62 24.03 -12.90
CA PRO A 178 9.85 23.80 -14.12
C PRO A 178 10.63 23.07 -15.21
N PHE A 179 11.89 23.44 -15.45
CA PHE A 179 12.73 22.72 -16.42
C PHE A 179 13.04 21.30 -15.97
N GLY A 180 13.23 21.08 -14.67
CA GLY A 180 13.35 19.74 -14.09
C GLY A 180 12.11 18.87 -14.34
N LYS A 181 10.90 19.42 -14.19
CA LYS A 181 9.64 18.72 -14.50
C LYS A 181 9.52 18.44 -16.01
N MET A 182 9.75 19.46 -16.84
CA MET A 182 9.63 19.36 -18.30
C MET A 182 10.60 18.36 -18.93
N THR A 183 11.84 18.32 -18.45
CA THR A 183 12.89 17.43 -18.98
C THR A 183 12.68 15.97 -18.59
N PHE A 184 11.91 15.69 -17.54
CA PHE A 184 11.56 14.33 -17.15
C PHE A 184 10.50 13.73 -18.08
N GLU A 185 9.29 14.31 -18.11
CA GLU A 185 8.20 13.84 -18.96
C GLU A 185 7.09 14.91 -19.07
N THR A 186 6.22 14.80 -20.09
CA THR A 186 5.00 15.63 -20.22
C THR A 186 5.28 17.14 -20.32
N ALA A 187 6.33 17.53 -21.05
CA ALA A 187 6.82 18.91 -21.14
C ALA A 187 5.72 19.96 -21.41
N THR A 188 4.82 19.70 -22.37
CA THR A 188 3.73 20.62 -22.72
C THR A 188 2.77 20.88 -21.56
N LYS A 189 2.53 19.89 -20.71
CA LYS A 189 1.69 20.10 -19.52
C LYS A 189 2.39 21.03 -18.53
N PHE A 190 3.64 20.71 -18.20
CA PHE A 190 4.37 21.47 -17.18
C PHE A 190 4.74 22.88 -17.64
N ILE A 191 4.98 23.12 -18.93
CA ILE A 191 5.23 24.48 -19.42
C ILE A 191 3.97 25.35 -19.36
N VAL A 192 2.80 24.78 -19.68
CA VAL A 192 1.52 25.49 -19.60
C VAL A 192 1.17 25.78 -18.14
N GLU A 193 1.38 24.81 -17.26
CA GLU A 193 1.16 24.96 -15.82
C GLU A 193 2.08 26.04 -15.23
N ALA A 194 3.38 25.98 -15.53
CA ALA A 194 4.35 26.98 -15.09
C ALA A 194 4.04 28.38 -15.65
N ALA A 195 3.68 28.49 -16.93
CA ALA A 195 3.31 29.76 -17.55
C ALA A 195 2.01 30.33 -16.98
N SER A 196 1.03 29.48 -16.66
CA SER A 196 -0.25 29.90 -16.08
C SER A 196 -0.10 30.40 -14.64
N HIS A 197 0.79 29.78 -13.85
CA HIS A 197 1.07 30.20 -12.48
C HIS A 197 2.16 31.27 -12.36
N GLY A 198 2.84 31.61 -13.45
CA GLY A 198 3.98 32.53 -13.43
C GLY A 198 5.19 31.99 -12.65
N GLU A 199 5.42 30.67 -12.68
CA GLU A 199 6.56 30.05 -11.99
C GLU A 199 7.89 30.49 -12.60
N SER A 200 8.89 30.76 -11.75
CA SER A 200 10.26 31.08 -12.14
C SER A 200 11.19 29.94 -11.75
N ASP A 201 12.12 29.60 -12.63
CA ASP A 201 13.15 28.59 -12.38
C ASP A 201 14.47 29.27 -11.98
N THR A 202 15.06 28.85 -10.86
CA THR A 202 16.35 29.38 -10.38
C THR A 202 17.55 28.86 -11.17
N LEU A 203 17.35 27.84 -12.00
CA LEU A 203 18.36 27.17 -12.82
C LEU A 203 19.46 26.47 -12.01
N ASP A 204 19.20 26.18 -10.73
CA ASP A 204 20.13 25.47 -9.86
C ASP A 204 20.18 23.97 -10.15
N GLY A 205 19.09 23.42 -10.67
CA GLY A 205 19.00 22.01 -11.05
C GLY A 205 19.93 21.69 -12.23
N PRO A 206 20.64 20.54 -12.22
CA PRO A 206 21.49 20.13 -13.33
C PRO A 206 20.79 20.14 -14.69
N SER A 207 19.56 19.61 -14.75
CA SER A 207 18.77 19.59 -15.99
C SER A 207 18.44 21.00 -16.50
N ALA A 208 18.02 21.90 -15.60
CA ALA A 208 17.69 23.28 -15.94
C ALA A 208 18.92 24.07 -16.44
N SER A 209 20.07 23.89 -15.78
CA SER A 209 21.35 24.46 -16.19
C SER A 209 21.73 24.02 -17.61
N VAL A 210 21.65 22.72 -17.91
CA VAL A 210 21.98 22.18 -19.24
C VAL A 210 21.03 22.71 -20.31
N CYS A 211 19.73 22.80 -20.04
CA CYS A 211 18.75 23.32 -21.00
C CYS A 211 19.06 24.74 -21.49
N LEU A 212 19.61 25.60 -20.62
CA LEU A 212 19.95 26.99 -20.94
C LEU A 212 21.44 27.23 -21.17
N GLY A 213 22.25 26.18 -21.23
CA GLY A 213 23.69 26.29 -21.48
C GLY A 213 24.49 26.93 -20.34
N LYS A 214 23.99 26.87 -19.10
CA LYS A 214 24.73 27.29 -17.91
C LYS A 214 25.60 26.15 -17.34
N PRO A 215 26.77 26.44 -16.76
CA PRO A 215 27.53 25.46 -16.00
C PRO A 215 26.70 24.90 -14.83
N VAL A 216 26.72 23.57 -14.67
CA VAL A 216 26.00 22.87 -13.60
C VAL A 216 26.67 23.12 -12.25
N LYS A 217 25.88 23.46 -11.22
CA LYS A 217 26.36 23.76 -9.86
C LYS A 217 26.71 22.51 -9.02
N VAL A 218 27.40 21.54 -9.62
CA VAL A 218 27.83 20.29 -8.95
C VAL A 218 29.31 20.03 -9.27
N GLY A 219 30.06 19.49 -8.31
CA GLY A 219 31.48 19.19 -8.48
C GLY A 219 32.30 20.47 -8.69
N THR A 220 33.01 20.56 -9.81
CA THR A 220 33.86 21.72 -10.15
C THR A 220 33.07 23.00 -10.45
N GLY A 221 31.78 22.90 -10.79
CA GLY A 221 30.91 24.06 -11.02
C GLY A 221 30.26 24.61 -9.74
N SER A 222 30.55 24.02 -8.57
CA SER A 222 29.98 24.46 -7.28
C SER A 222 30.61 25.74 -6.72
N PHE A 223 31.72 26.21 -7.29
CA PHE A 223 32.41 27.42 -6.88
C PHE A 223 32.80 28.27 -8.08
N GLY A 224 32.93 29.58 -7.86
CA GLY A 224 33.50 30.52 -8.81
C GLY A 224 35.00 30.70 -8.58
N LEU A 225 35.74 31.02 -9.64
CA LEU A 225 37.14 31.41 -9.56
C LEU A 225 37.24 32.94 -9.62
N LEU A 226 38.05 33.50 -8.73
CA LEU A 226 38.37 34.92 -8.69
C LEU A 226 39.89 35.06 -8.77
N GLN A 227 40.37 35.88 -9.70
CA GLN A 227 41.79 36.18 -9.83
C GLN A 227 42.18 37.27 -8.82
N ASN A 228 43.24 37.03 -8.06
CA ASN A 228 43.78 38.01 -7.14
C ASN A 228 44.85 38.87 -7.82
N PHE A 229 44.45 40.04 -8.32
CA PHE A 229 45.35 41.00 -8.99
C PHE A 229 46.45 41.56 -8.08
N SER A 230 46.31 41.51 -6.75
CA SER A 230 47.32 42.04 -5.83
C SER A 230 48.62 41.21 -5.83
N LEU A 231 48.56 39.95 -6.28
CA LEU A 231 49.72 39.06 -6.41
C LEU A 231 50.47 39.24 -7.73
N GLU A 232 49.94 40.03 -8.67
CA GLU A 232 50.56 40.28 -9.98
C GLU A 232 51.57 41.43 -9.98
N GLN A 233 52.01 41.94 -8.81
CA GLN A 233 53.17 42.84 -8.82
C GLN A 233 54.31 42.11 -9.54
N PRO A 234 54.78 42.63 -10.70
CA PRO A 234 55.88 42.01 -11.40
C PRO A 234 57.03 42.00 -10.40
N VAL A 235 57.65 40.83 -10.23
CA VAL A 235 58.97 40.74 -9.63
C VAL A 235 59.83 41.71 -10.44
N ALA A 236 60.05 42.90 -9.89
CA ALA A 236 60.93 43.88 -10.49
C ALA A 236 62.32 43.23 -10.48
N MET A 237 62.74 42.75 -11.64
CA MET A 237 64.15 42.52 -11.96
C MET A 237 64.82 43.85 -12.29
#